data_AF-A0A7X7NTS4-F1
#
_entry.id   AF-A0A7X7NTS4-F1
#
_cell.length_a   1.000
_cell.length_b   1.000
_cell.length_c   1.000
_cell.angle_alpha   90.00
_cell.angle_beta   90.00
_cell.angle_gamma   90.00
#
_symmetry.space_group_name_H-M   'P 1'
#
loop_
_entity.id
_entity.type
_entity.pdbx_description
1 polymer ?
#
loop_
_entity_poly.entity_id
_entity_poly.type
_entity_poly.pdbx_seq_one_letter_code
_entity_poly.pdbx_strand_id
1 'polypeptide(L)'
;MANKEVTKNVKAKGTISLEAVLSFPLILMVIFIFISAIHMEQDAIILSHALDQTAHEVALLMPLTDLAEQYIDPKEWIEKVIPDKTLADIAYEGLSDVAATVLGSPFLLARLDTWARATAVSQQRMPPQGKRKMAVDIDHKRQAIWLCLSYENDSIFSDDWRQIRSRVPLWNAHLFEKKGDEGDEEDKDTIWSMPNFDRGLEIRRIFGGNLPATYPVLAGWNGYEALAIKSMDWTAPSWSTASAVKSRVNQFVNNLAACEGSGDGGPSPGEIQSKRLVLVIPDNEVAWKSEGLLASWKAEALLKGVTLDIREYGTSHAYEPAD
;
A
#
# COMPACT_ATOMS: atom_id res chain seq x y z
N MET A 1 62.88 -39.56 71.98
CA MET A 1 61.49 -39.06 72.00
C MET A 1 61.18 -38.51 70.62
N ALA A 2 60.33 -39.22 69.88
CA ALA A 2 59.96 -38.86 68.52
C ALA A 2 58.76 -37.90 68.56
N ASN A 3 58.89 -36.73 67.95
CA ASN A 3 57.73 -35.88 67.64
C ASN A 3 57.60 -35.83 66.12
N LYS A 4 56.67 -36.62 65.59
CA LYS A 4 56.40 -36.72 64.16
C LYS A 4 55.30 -35.70 63.86
N GLU A 5 55.69 -34.52 63.38
CA GLU A 5 54.72 -33.55 62.87
C GLU A 5 54.04 -34.13 61.63
N VAL A 6 52.76 -34.45 61.78
CA VAL A 6 51.90 -34.87 60.68
C VAL A 6 51.44 -33.59 59.96
N THR A 7 52.15 -33.22 58.90
CA THR A 7 51.69 -32.19 57.96
C THR A 7 50.49 -32.74 57.19
N LYS A 8 49.29 -32.38 57.66
CA LYS A 8 48.02 -32.71 57.01
C LYS A 8 47.93 -31.91 55.71
N ASN A 9 48.27 -32.55 54.59
CA ASN A 9 48.15 -31.97 53.26
C ASN A 9 46.65 -31.93 52.89
N VAL A 10 45.97 -30.83 53.21
CA VAL A 10 44.57 -30.61 52.85
C VAL A 10 44.53 -30.36 51.34
N LYS A 11 44.34 -31.43 50.55
CA LYS A 11 43.97 -31.29 49.14
C LYS A 11 42.68 -30.47 49.07
N ALA A 12 42.80 -29.22 48.61
CA ALA A 12 41.69 -28.31 48.42
C ALA A 12 40.71 -28.90 47.38
N LYS A 13 39.61 -29.47 47.87
CA LYS A 13 38.47 -29.92 47.06
C LYS A 13 37.55 -28.73 46.72
N GLY A 14 38.14 -27.65 46.18
CA GLY A 14 37.43 -26.41 45.83
C GLY A 14 37.24 -26.19 44.33
N THR A 15 37.67 -27.13 43.48
CA THR A 15 37.71 -26.96 42.02
C THR A 15 36.33 -27.06 41.35
N ILE A 16 35.44 -27.94 41.84
CA ILE A 16 34.12 -28.16 41.22
C ILE A 16 33.24 -26.90 41.30
N SER A 17 33.28 -26.17 42.42
CA SER A 17 32.50 -24.93 42.57
C SER A 17 33.02 -23.80 41.68
N LEU A 18 34.33 -23.71 41.44
CA LEU A 18 34.93 -22.70 40.58
C LEU A 18 34.62 -22.97 39.09
N GLU A 19 34.74 -24.22 38.65
CA GLU A 19 34.40 -24.64 37.28
C GLU A 19 32.90 -24.47 36.99
N ALA A 20 32.04 -24.75 37.98
CA ALA A 20 30.59 -24.52 37.88
C ALA A 20 30.26 -23.02 37.74
N VAL A 21 30.93 -22.14 38.47
CA VAL A 21 30.70 -20.68 38.40
C VAL A 21 31.11 -20.08 37.06
N LEU A 22 32.13 -20.63 36.39
CA LEU A 22 32.55 -20.20 35.05
C LEU A 22 31.69 -20.80 33.92
N SER A 23 31.25 -22.06 34.06
CA SER A 23 30.46 -22.75 33.04
C SER A 23 28.98 -22.36 33.04
N PHE A 24 28.39 -22.10 34.21
CA PHE A 24 26.99 -21.72 34.34
C PHE A 24 26.57 -20.46 33.55
N PRO A 25 27.29 -19.31 33.64
CA PRO A 25 26.93 -18.13 32.85
C PRO A 25 27.11 -18.35 31.34
N LEU A 26 28.08 -19.16 30.93
CA LEU A 26 28.26 -19.53 29.53
C LEU A 26 27.07 -20.36 29.02
N ILE A 27 26.62 -21.35 29.79
CA ILE A 27 25.45 -22.16 29.46
C ILE A 27 24.19 -21.29 29.40
N LEU A 28 23.99 -20.39 30.37
CA LEU A 28 22.88 -19.45 30.36
C LEU A 28 22.91 -18.54 29.13
N MET A 29 24.08 -18.01 28.77
CA MET A 29 24.24 -17.19 27.56
C MET A 29 23.81 -17.96 26.31
N VAL A 30 24.24 -19.22 26.18
CA VAL A 30 23.82 -20.09 25.06
C VAL A 30 22.31 -20.32 25.05
N ILE A 31 21.70 -20.57 26.21
CA ILE A 31 20.25 -20.73 26.33
C ILE A 31 19.51 -19.44 25.94
N PHE A 32 19.97 -18.27 26.38
CA PHE A 32 19.38 -16.98 26.00
C PHE A 32 19.48 -16.71 24.50
N ILE A 33 20.61 -17.07 23.88
CA ILE A 33 20.76 -16.98 22.42
C ILE A 33 19.71 -17.86 21.72
N PHE A 34 19.52 -19.10 22.17
CA PHE A 34 18.49 -19.99 21.59
C PHE A 34 17.07 -19.45 21.80
N ILE A 35 16.74 -18.94 22.99
CA ILE A 35 15.42 -18.35 23.26
C ILE A 35 15.18 -17.13 22.37
N SER A 36 16.18 -16.25 22.23
CA SER A 36 16.11 -15.10 21.34
C SER A 36 15.91 -15.52 19.88
N ALA A 37 16.65 -16.53 19.41
CA ALA A 37 16.49 -17.06 18.05
C ALA A 37 15.10 -17.69 17.82
N ILE A 38 14.56 -18.41 18.81
CA ILE A 38 13.20 -18.98 18.72
C ILE A 38 12.15 -17.87 18.64
N HIS A 39 12.26 -16.83 19.48
CA HIS A 39 11.34 -15.69 19.44
C HIS A 39 11.38 -14.97 18.09
N MET A 40 12.58 -14.81 17.53
CA MET A 40 12.81 -14.18 16.25
C MET A 40 12.12 -14.91 15.09
N GLU A 41 12.21 -16.24 15.06
CA GLU A 41 11.53 -17.05 14.05
C GLU A 41 10.00 -17.07 14.28
N GLN A 42 9.55 -17.03 15.52
CA GLN A 42 8.12 -16.92 15.83
C GLN A 42 7.53 -15.59 15.34
N ASP A 43 8.25 -14.47 15.53
CA ASP A 43 7.81 -13.17 15.03
C ASP A 43 7.75 -13.15 13.50
N ALA A 44 8.72 -13.79 12.83
CA ALA A 44 8.71 -13.96 11.38
C ALA A 44 7.47 -14.76 10.90
N ILE A 45 7.11 -15.84 11.60
CA ILE A 45 5.90 -16.64 11.29
C ILE A 45 4.63 -15.81 11.47
N ILE A 46 4.52 -15.04 12.56
CA ILE A 46 3.36 -14.18 12.82
C ILE A 46 3.22 -13.13 11.72
N LEU A 47 4.32 -12.46 11.35
CA LEU A 47 4.32 -11.44 10.30
C LEU A 47 4.03 -12.04 8.92
N SER A 48 4.54 -13.24 8.62
CA SER A 48 4.25 -13.95 7.37
C SER A 48 2.77 -14.28 7.27
N HIS A 49 2.17 -14.83 8.32
CA HIS A 49 0.75 -15.14 8.35
C HIS A 49 -0.10 -13.86 8.21
N ALA A 50 0.26 -12.79 8.91
CA ALA A 50 -0.42 -11.50 8.80
C ALA A 50 -0.34 -10.92 7.38
N LEU A 51 0.82 -11.06 6.73
CA LEU A 51 1.04 -10.61 5.36
C LEU A 51 0.20 -11.41 4.37
N ASP A 52 0.10 -12.73 4.56
CA ASP A 52 -0.75 -13.60 3.74
C ASP A 52 -2.24 -13.23 3.88
N GLN A 53 -2.74 -13.00 5.10
CA GLN A 53 -4.12 -12.57 5.30
C GLN A 53 -4.39 -11.20 4.63
N THR A 54 -3.45 -10.27 4.77
CA THR A 54 -3.53 -8.96 4.10
C THR A 54 -3.56 -9.12 2.58
N ALA A 55 -2.76 -10.03 2.00
CA ALA A 55 -2.76 -10.31 0.58
C ALA A 55 -4.10 -10.89 0.09
N HIS A 56 -4.74 -11.75 0.87
CA HIS A 56 -6.08 -12.28 0.56
C HIS A 56 -7.15 -11.18 0.60
N GLU A 57 -7.10 -10.27 1.57
CA GLU A 57 -8.02 -9.13 1.63
C GLU A 57 -7.85 -8.21 0.42
N VAL A 58 -6.61 -7.88 0.06
CA VAL A 58 -6.30 -7.08 -1.13
C VAL A 58 -6.85 -7.74 -2.39
N ALA A 59 -6.75 -9.06 -2.51
CA ALA A 59 -7.31 -9.79 -3.66
C ALA A 59 -8.83 -9.64 -3.79
N LEU A 60 -9.55 -9.54 -2.66
CA LEU A 60 -11.01 -9.32 -2.66
C LEU A 60 -11.39 -7.90 -3.07
N LEU A 61 -10.52 -6.91 -2.83
CA LEU A 61 -10.79 -5.51 -3.14
C LEU A 61 -10.65 -5.20 -4.64
N MET A 62 -9.79 -5.92 -5.36
CA MET A 62 -9.48 -5.64 -6.77
C MET A 62 -10.70 -5.75 -7.71
N PRO A 63 -11.59 -6.77 -7.62
CA PRO A 63 -12.79 -6.82 -8.46
C PRO A 63 -13.90 -5.83 -8.07
N LEU A 64 -13.88 -5.32 -6.83
CA LEU A 64 -14.92 -4.40 -6.34
C LEU A 64 -14.79 -3.02 -6.98
N THR A 65 -13.59 -2.60 -7.38
CA THR A 65 -13.36 -1.27 -7.96
C THR A 65 -14.01 -1.09 -9.33
N ASP A 66 -14.07 -2.15 -10.14
CA ASP A 66 -14.69 -2.09 -11.46
C ASP A 66 -16.22 -2.20 -11.38
N LEU A 67 -16.73 -3.00 -10.42
CA LEU A 67 -18.17 -3.16 -10.21
C LEU A 67 -18.82 -1.90 -9.62
N ALA A 68 -18.14 -1.20 -8.72
CA ALA A 68 -18.76 -0.11 -7.99
C ALA A 68 -18.93 1.19 -8.82
N GLU A 69 -18.27 1.34 -9.98
CA GLU A 69 -18.61 2.40 -10.95
C GLU A 69 -19.99 2.18 -11.62
N GLN A 70 -20.51 0.94 -11.62
CA GLN A 70 -21.82 0.63 -12.21
C GLN A 70 -23.01 1.06 -11.33
N TYR A 71 -22.77 1.34 -10.05
CA TYR A 71 -23.81 1.69 -9.08
C TYR A 71 -23.86 3.19 -8.85
N ILE A 72 -25.07 3.74 -8.76
CA ILE A 72 -25.31 5.18 -8.50
C ILE A 72 -24.80 5.58 -7.11
N ASP A 73 -24.92 4.69 -6.12
CA ASP A 73 -24.34 4.85 -4.78
C ASP A 73 -23.38 3.70 -4.46
N PRO A 74 -22.08 3.85 -4.80
CA PRO A 74 -21.05 2.86 -4.50
C PRO A 74 -20.91 2.59 -3.00
N LYS A 75 -21.19 3.58 -2.15
CA LYS A 75 -20.96 3.49 -0.70
C LYS A 75 -21.91 2.51 -0.04
N GLU A 76 -23.21 2.61 -0.34
CA GLU A 76 -24.22 1.72 0.21
C GLU A 76 -23.98 0.26 -0.18
N TRP A 77 -23.50 0.00 -1.40
CA TRP A 77 -23.15 -1.34 -1.83
C TRP A 77 -21.93 -1.89 -1.09
N ILE A 78 -20.87 -1.10 -0.95
CA ILE A 78 -19.65 -1.51 -0.22
C ILE A 78 -19.99 -1.82 1.25
N GLU A 79 -20.76 -0.96 1.92
CA GLU A 79 -21.21 -1.18 3.31
C GLU A 79 -22.06 -2.45 3.46
N LYS A 80 -22.72 -2.91 2.40
CA LYS A 80 -23.50 -4.15 2.40
C LYS A 80 -22.64 -5.39 2.17
N VAL A 81 -21.59 -5.29 1.36
CA VAL A 81 -20.69 -6.40 1.01
C VAL A 81 -19.60 -6.59 2.06
N ILE A 82 -19.15 -5.49 2.68
CA ILE A 82 -18.08 -5.49 3.68
C ILE A 82 -18.69 -5.24 5.07
N PRO A 83 -18.75 -6.25 5.95
CA PRO A 83 -19.37 -6.11 7.27
C PRO A 83 -18.61 -5.16 8.22
N ASP A 84 -17.30 -5.00 8.00
CA ASP A 84 -16.46 -4.10 8.78
C ASP A 84 -16.60 -2.68 8.22
N LYS A 85 -17.20 -1.79 9.02
CA LYS A 85 -17.48 -0.40 8.63
C LYS A 85 -16.20 0.39 8.31
N THR A 86 -15.12 0.11 9.03
CA THR A 86 -13.80 0.73 8.80
C THR A 86 -13.25 0.29 7.45
N LEU A 87 -13.36 -1.00 7.12
CA LEU A 87 -12.93 -1.54 5.85
C LEU A 87 -13.83 -1.06 4.70
N ALA A 88 -15.12 -0.86 4.94
CA ALA A 88 -16.06 -0.31 3.97
C ALA A 88 -15.76 1.17 3.65
N ASP A 89 -15.54 2.01 4.68
CA ASP A 89 -15.16 3.41 4.49
C ASP A 89 -13.81 3.52 3.75
N ILE A 90 -12.84 2.67 4.10
CA ILE A 90 -11.54 2.63 3.42
C ILE A 90 -11.63 2.04 2.01
N ALA A 91 -12.50 1.07 1.75
CA ALA A 91 -12.74 0.55 0.42
C ALA A 91 -13.50 1.56 -0.46
N TYR A 92 -14.35 2.40 0.13
CA TYR A 92 -15.02 3.51 -0.55
C TYR A 92 -14.06 4.65 -0.89
N GLU A 93 -13.20 5.07 0.05
CA GLU A 93 -12.07 5.95 -0.23
C GLU A 93 -11.08 5.30 -1.19
N GLY A 94 -11.00 3.98 -1.08
CA GLY A 94 -10.41 3.00 -1.95
C GLY A 94 -11.02 2.98 -3.34
N LEU A 95 -12.25 3.37 -3.58
CA LEU A 95 -12.87 2.96 -4.84
C LEU A 95 -12.45 3.81 -6.06
N SER A 96 -11.49 4.68 -5.83
CA SER A 96 -11.52 5.97 -6.46
C SER A 96 -10.10 6.48 -6.72
N ASP A 97 -9.06 5.72 -6.31
CA ASP A 97 -7.66 6.09 -6.57
C ASP A 97 -6.54 4.99 -6.51
N VAL A 98 -6.87 3.70 -6.60
CA VAL A 98 -6.45 2.86 -5.45
C VAL A 98 -5.84 1.51 -5.67
N ALA A 99 -5.88 0.89 -6.83
CA ALA A 99 -5.00 -0.28 -6.94
C ALA A 99 -3.51 0.14 -6.83
N ALA A 100 -3.18 1.44 -6.89
CA ALA A 100 -1.89 2.00 -6.45
C ALA A 100 -1.86 2.54 -5.00
N THR A 101 -2.90 3.28 -4.56
CA THR A 101 -2.89 4.01 -3.28
C THR A 101 -3.41 3.20 -2.08
N VAL A 102 -4.30 2.21 -2.27
CA VAL A 102 -4.61 1.16 -1.25
C VAL A 102 -3.49 0.13 -1.17
N LEU A 103 -2.67 0.00 -2.21
CA LEU A 103 -1.35 -0.61 -2.12
C LEU A 103 -0.31 0.35 -1.48
N GLY A 104 -0.75 1.52 -1.00
CA GLY A 104 0.08 2.45 -0.25
C GLY A 104 0.55 1.83 1.05
N SER A 105 1.85 1.98 1.31
CA SER A 105 2.54 1.42 2.48
C SER A 105 1.79 1.59 3.81
N PRO A 106 1.19 2.76 4.15
CA PRO A 106 0.57 2.95 5.47
C PRO A 106 -0.69 2.11 5.72
N PHE A 107 -1.58 1.95 4.74
CA PHE A 107 -2.81 1.17 4.90
C PHE A 107 -2.50 -0.31 5.04
N LEU A 108 -1.67 -0.85 4.14
CA LEU A 108 -1.29 -2.25 4.19
C LEU A 108 -0.50 -2.57 5.46
N LEU A 109 0.33 -1.63 5.94
CA LEU A 109 0.98 -1.75 7.24
C LEU A 109 -0.03 -1.77 8.40
N ALA A 110 -1.06 -0.93 8.38
CA ALA A 110 -2.10 -0.93 9.41
C ALA A 110 -2.93 -2.24 9.41
N ARG A 111 -3.26 -2.78 8.23
CA ARG A 111 -3.92 -4.10 8.11
C ARG A 111 -3.02 -5.23 8.56
N LEU A 112 -1.76 -5.24 8.14
CA LEU A 112 -0.74 -6.17 8.61
C LEU A 112 -0.65 -6.14 10.15
N ASP A 113 -0.56 -4.97 10.75
CA ASP A 113 -0.44 -4.82 12.20
C ASP A 113 -1.68 -5.34 12.94
N THR A 114 -2.87 -5.18 12.36
CA THR A 114 -4.12 -5.71 12.90
C THR A 114 -4.07 -7.24 12.94
N TRP A 115 -3.69 -7.87 11.83
CA TRP A 115 -3.55 -9.33 11.73
C TRP A 115 -2.40 -9.89 12.57
N ALA A 116 -1.28 -9.17 12.66
CA ALA A 116 -0.15 -9.53 13.50
C ALA A 116 -0.54 -9.51 14.98
N ARG A 117 -1.29 -8.48 15.42
CA ARG A 117 -1.83 -8.42 16.79
C ARG A 117 -2.83 -9.54 17.06
N ALA A 118 -3.77 -9.78 16.15
CA ALA A 118 -4.77 -10.84 16.32
C ALA A 118 -4.10 -12.23 16.43
N THR A 119 -3.09 -12.49 15.60
CA THR A 119 -2.32 -13.74 15.60
C THR A 119 -1.44 -13.87 16.85
N ALA A 120 -0.81 -12.78 17.30
CA ALA A 120 -0.02 -12.80 18.53
C ALA A 120 -0.88 -13.03 19.77
N VAL A 121 -2.03 -12.37 19.87
CA VAL A 121 -2.99 -12.54 20.97
C VAL A 121 -3.52 -13.97 21.02
N SER A 122 -3.84 -14.58 19.87
CA SER A 122 -4.31 -15.97 19.83
C SER A 122 -3.23 -16.97 20.29
N GLN A 123 -1.96 -16.62 20.10
CA GLN A 123 -0.80 -17.38 20.59
C GLN A 123 -0.35 -16.97 22.01
N GLN A 124 -1.08 -16.08 22.69
CA GLN A 124 -0.74 -15.55 24.02
C GLN A 124 0.65 -14.88 24.07
N ARG A 125 1.04 -14.21 22.98
CA ARG A 125 2.32 -13.51 22.84
C ARG A 125 2.12 -12.01 22.66
N MET A 126 3.20 -11.27 22.91
CA MET A 126 3.26 -9.87 22.49
C MET A 126 3.35 -9.82 20.96
N PRO A 127 2.68 -8.86 20.31
CA PRO A 127 2.84 -8.66 18.89
C PRO A 127 4.31 -8.32 18.59
N PRO A 128 4.84 -8.75 17.44
CA PRO A 128 6.16 -8.32 16.99
C PRO A 128 6.25 -6.79 17.08
N GLN A 129 7.40 -6.27 17.49
CA GLN A 129 7.67 -4.82 17.53
C GLN A 129 8.68 -4.46 16.42
N GLY A 130 9.27 -3.26 16.48
CA GLY A 130 10.26 -2.81 15.48
C GLY A 130 9.67 -2.05 14.29
N LYS A 131 10.55 -1.35 13.56
CA LYS A 131 10.16 -0.57 12.38
C LYS A 131 9.81 -1.48 11.21
N ARG A 132 8.86 -1.04 10.39
CA ARG A 132 8.37 -1.78 9.23
C ARG A 132 8.20 -0.88 8.04
N LYS A 133 8.46 -1.42 6.87
CA LYS A 133 8.20 -0.80 5.58
C LYS A 133 7.52 -1.82 4.69
N MET A 134 6.42 -1.42 4.07
CA MET A 134 5.77 -2.25 3.07
C MET A 134 5.92 -1.64 1.68
N ALA A 135 6.16 -2.50 0.71
CA ALA A 135 6.17 -2.16 -0.70
C ALA A 135 5.29 -3.16 -1.45
N VAL A 136 4.78 -2.73 -2.60
CA VAL A 136 4.05 -3.60 -3.50
C VAL A 136 4.79 -3.66 -4.82
N ASP A 137 5.03 -4.88 -5.28
CA ASP A 137 5.76 -5.17 -6.50
C ASP A 137 4.81 -5.87 -7.50
N ILE A 138 4.67 -5.30 -8.69
CA ILE A 138 3.79 -5.80 -9.73
C ILE A 138 4.67 -6.44 -10.81
N ASP A 139 4.70 -7.77 -10.82
CA ASP A 139 5.43 -8.54 -11.81
C ASP A 139 4.54 -8.81 -13.02
N HIS A 140 4.66 -7.95 -14.03
CA HIS A 140 3.96 -8.10 -15.30
C HIS A 140 4.36 -9.37 -16.07
N LYS A 141 5.59 -9.89 -15.90
CA LYS A 141 6.04 -11.11 -16.60
C LYS A 141 5.40 -12.36 -16.02
N ARG A 142 5.24 -12.39 -14.70
CA ARG A 142 4.66 -13.53 -13.97
C ARG A 142 3.19 -13.35 -13.62
N GLN A 143 2.59 -12.24 -14.06
CA GLN A 143 1.20 -11.88 -13.79
C GLN A 143 0.88 -12.03 -12.30
N ALA A 144 1.68 -11.37 -11.46
CA ALA A 144 1.60 -11.49 -10.02
C ALA A 144 1.81 -10.14 -9.33
N ILE A 145 1.02 -9.88 -8.30
CA ILE A 145 1.25 -8.79 -7.36
C ILE A 145 1.85 -9.40 -6.09
N TRP A 146 2.96 -8.82 -5.63
CA TRP A 146 3.68 -9.20 -4.42
C TRP A 146 3.56 -8.10 -3.37
N LEU A 147 3.11 -8.46 -2.18
CA LEU A 147 3.30 -7.63 -1.00
C LEU A 147 4.66 -7.95 -0.40
N CYS A 148 5.53 -6.95 -0.30
CA CYS A 148 6.88 -7.07 0.24
C CYS A 148 6.96 -6.33 1.58
N LEU A 149 7.15 -7.05 2.68
CA LEU A 149 7.38 -6.47 4.00
C LEU A 149 8.86 -6.53 4.34
N SER A 150 9.45 -5.38 4.63
CA SER A 150 10.76 -5.26 5.27
C SER A 150 10.57 -4.85 6.72
N TYR A 151 11.18 -5.57 7.66
CA TYR A 151 11.04 -5.29 9.09
C TYR A 151 12.38 -5.40 9.82
N GLU A 152 12.53 -4.55 10.83
CA GLU A 152 13.65 -4.55 11.75
C GLU A 152 13.47 -5.67 12.77
N ASN A 153 14.58 -6.34 13.06
CA ASN A 153 14.60 -7.47 13.95
C ASN A 153 15.36 -7.11 15.21
N ASP A 154 14.66 -6.97 16.34
CA ASP A 154 15.28 -6.66 17.63
C ASP A 154 16.02 -7.90 18.17
N SER A 155 17.20 -8.17 17.62
CA SER A 155 18.12 -9.14 18.19
C SER A 155 18.98 -8.48 19.26
N ILE A 156 19.39 -9.25 20.27
CA ILE A 156 20.30 -8.80 21.32
C ILE A 156 21.67 -8.35 20.74
N PHE A 157 21.99 -8.76 19.50
CA PHE A 157 23.32 -8.61 18.91
C PHE A 157 23.39 -7.83 17.58
N SER A 158 22.26 -7.47 16.96
CA SER A 158 22.26 -6.72 15.69
C SER A 158 20.89 -6.19 15.31
N ASP A 159 20.86 -4.98 14.75
CA ASP A 159 19.71 -4.40 14.05
C ASP A 159 19.74 -4.87 12.59
N ASP A 160 19.28 -6.10 12.35
CA ASP A 160 19.22 -6.67 11.01
C ASP A 160 17.83 -6.48 10.39
N TRP A 161 17.80 -6.18 9.09
CA TRP A 161 16.55 -6.03 8.35
C TRP A 161 16.21 -7.33 7.63
N ARG A 162 15.04 -7.87 7.90
CA ARG A 162 14.52 -9.06 7.21
C ARG A 162 13.44 -8.66 6.22
N GLN A 163 13.32 -9.46 5.16
CA GLN A 163 12.27 -9.30 4.15
C GLN A 163 11.44 -10.58 4.02
N ILE A 164 10.13 -10.43 4.04
CA ILE A 164 9.17 -11.48 3.71
C ILE A 164 8.25 -10.98 2.60
N ARG A 165 7.75 -11.89 1.76
CA ARG A 165 6.90 -11.56 0.62
C ARG A 165 5.71 -12.51 0.56
N SER A 166 4.54 -11.96 0.24
CA SER A 166 3.33 -12.74 -0.02
C SER A 166 2.76 -12.38 -1.38
N ARG A 167 2.20 -13.38 -2.07
CA ARG A 167 1.55 -13.19 -3.37
C ARG A 167 0.08 -12.87 -3.15
N VAL A 168 -0.42 -11.82 -3.79
CA VAL A 168 -1.86 -11.53 -3.85
C VAL A 168 -2.52 -12.55 -4.80
N PRO A 169 -3.46 -13.38 -4.30
CA PRO A 169 -4.08 -14.42 -5.11
C PRO A 169 -5.17 -13.83 -6.03
N LEU A 170 -4.77 -13.45 -7.25
CA LEU A 170 -5.68 -12.90 -8.26
C LEU A 170 -6.32 -14.06 -9.06
N TRP A 171 -7.56 -14.42 -8.73
CA TRP A 171 -8.23 -15.56 -9.37
C TRP A 171 -9.00 -15.21 -10.65
N ASN A 172 -9.38 -13.94 -10.86
CA ASN A 172 -10.17 -13.47 -12.01
C ASN A 172 -9.84 -12.02 -12.43
N ALA A 173 -8.64 -11.53 -12.12
CA ALA A 173 -8.30 -10.15 -12.45
C ALA A 173 -7.95 -10.06 -13.94
N HIS A 174 -8.81 -9.41 -14.73
CA HIS A 174 -8.52 -8.99 -16.11
C HIS A 174 -7.28 -8.09 -16.22
N LEU A 175 -6.66 -7.73 -15.09
CA LEU A 175 -5.40 -6.96 -14.91
C LEU A 175 -4.23 -7.36 -15.81
N PHE A 176 -4.22 -8.60 -16.32
CA PHE A 176 -3.14 -9.10 -17.16
C PHE A 176 -3.61 -9.62 -18.52
N GLU A 177 -4.87 -9.40 -18.88
CA GLU A 177 -5.34 -9.64 -20.23
C GLU A 177 -4.72 -8.59 -21.16
N LYS A 178 -3.69 -9.01 -21.88
CA LYS A 178 -3.14 -8.24 -23.00
C LYS A 178 -4.17 -8.26 -24.14
N LYS A 179 -4.83 -7.13 -24.41
CA LYS A 179 -5.27 -6.86 -25.78
C LYS A 179 -4.01 -6.61 -26.63
N GLY A 180 -4.04 -7.16 -27.84
CA GLY A 180 -2.89 -7.34 -28.72
C GLY A 180 -2.12 -6.06 -28.99
N ASP A 181 -0.81 -6.24 -29.11
CA ASP A 181 0.17 -5.26 -29.56
C ASP A 181 -0.02 -5.04 -31.06
N GLU A 182 -0.88 -4.10 -31.45
CA GLU A 182 -0.88 -3.52 -32.79
C GLU A 182 -0.81 -2.00 -32.64
N GLY A 183 0.28 -1.43 -33.15
CA GLY A 183 0.54 -0.01 -33.09
C GLY A 183 -0.33 0.81 -34.03
N ASP A 184 -0.35 2.09 -33.69
CA ASP A 184 -0.74 3.27 -34.47
C ASP A 184 -2.20 3.74 -34.37
N GLU A 185 -2.33 4.89 -33.68
CA GLU A 185 -3.38 5.91 -33.70
C GLU A 185 -4.87 5.57 -33.40
N GLU A 186 -5.27 4.30 -33.27
CA GLU A 186 -6.66 3.91 -32.95
C GLU A 186 -6.99 3.71 -31.44
N ASP A 187 -6.01 3.82 -30.54
CA ASP A 187 -6.14 3.37 -29.14
C ASP A 187 -6.79 4.37 -28.15
N LYS A 188 -7.23 5.55 -28.61
CA LYS A 188 -7.82 6.57 -27.71
C LYS A 188 -9.19 6.16 -27.18
N ASP A 189 -10.02 5.52 -27.99
CA ASP A 189 -11.38 5.15 -27.60
C ASP A 189 -11.39 3.85 -26.77
N THR A 190 -10.37 3.00 -26.96
CA THR A 190 -10.22 1.75 -26.20
C THR A 190 -9.87 1.97 -24.73
N ILE A 191 -9.25 3.11 -24.37
CA ILE A 191 -8.75 3.37 -23.01
C ILE A 191 -9.84 3.36 -21.94
N TRP A 192 -11.04 3.82 -22.29
CA TRP A 192 -12.19 3.87 -21.37
C TRP A 192 -12.87 2.52 -21.20
N SER A 193 -12.64 1.58 -22.13
CA SER A 193 -13.10 0.19 -22.03
C SER A 193 -12.17 -0.70 -21.18
N MET A 194 -11.03 -0.17 -20.71
CA MET A 194 -10.10 -0.90 -19.86
C MET A 194 -10.59 -0.96 -18.40
N PRO A 195 -10.19 -1.99 -17.62
CA PRO A 195 -10.36 -1.99 -16.17
C PRO A 195 -9.76 -0.74 -15.53
N ASN A 196 -10.31 -0.32 -14.39
CA ASN A 196 -10.00 1.00 -13.79
C ASN A 196 -8.53 1.15 -13.43
N PHE A 197 -7.91 0.06 -13.00
CA PHE A 197 -6.50 0.04 -12.67
C PHE A 197 -5.61 0.20 -13.90
N ASP A 198 -5.87 -0.59 -14.95
CA ASP A 198 -5.07 -0.58 -16.18
C ASP A 198 -5.22 0.76 -16.90
N ARG A 199 -6.45 1.30 -16.94
CA ARG A 199 -6.74 2.67 -17.41
C ARG A 199 -5.92 3.70 -16.65
N GLY A 200 -5.89 3.62 -15.32
CA GLY A 200 -5.12 4.55 -14.49
C GLY A 200 -3.60 4.47 -14.72
N LEU A 201 -3.06 3.27 -14.92
CA LEU A 201 -1.64 3.07 -15.25
C LEU A 201 -1.30 3.62 -16.63
N GLU A 202 -2.14 3.34 -17.62
CA GLU A 202 -1.92 3.76 -19.00
C GLU A 202 -2.04 5.28 -19.14
N ILE A 203 -3.04 5.90 -18.51
CA ILE A 203 -3.16 7.36 -18.45
C ILE A 203 -1.96 8.00 -17.74
N ARG A 204 -1.47 7.40 -16.65
CA ARG A 204 -0.23 7.90 -15.99
C ARG A 204 0.96 7.87 -16.95
N ARG A 205 1.11 6.80 -17.74
CA ARG A 205 2.17 6.68 -18.75
C ARG A 205 2.05 7.76 -19.83
N ILE A 206 0.85 7.96 -20.37
CA ILE A 206 0.57 8.93 -21.44
C ILE A 206 0.82 10.37 -20.97
N PHE A 207 0.38 10.71 -19.76
CA PHE A 207 0.44 12.07 -19.22
C PHE A 207 1.73 12.39 -18.45
N GLY A 208 2.77 11.55 -18.58
CA GLY A 208 4.13 11.85 -18.13
C GLY A 208 4.42 11.56 -16.66
N GLY A 209 3.72 10.59 -16.07
CA GLY A 209 4.07 10.06 -14.75
C GLY A 209 5.45 9.40 -14.77
N ASN A 210 6.30 9.77 -13.81
CA ASN A 210 7.67 9.27 -13.69
C ASN A 210 7.99 8.68 -12.30
N LEU A 211 7.04 8.68 -11.38
CA LEU A 211 7.14 7.99 -10.10
C LEU A 211 6.56 6.58 -10.21
N PRO A 212 7.03 5.62 -9.38
CA PRO A 212 6.42 4.30 -9.29
C PRO A 212 4.91 4.40 -9.06
N ALA A 213 4.14 3.49 -9.65
CA ALA A 213 2.68 3.49 -9.49
C ALA A 213 2.26 3.45 -8.00
N THR A 214 3.08 2.82 -7.15
CA THR A 214 2.91 2.69 -5.69
C THR A 214 3.26 3.95 -4.90
N TYR A 215 3.81 4.99 -5.53
CA TYR A 215 4.14 6.23 -4.83
C TYR A 215 2.84 6.92 -4.35
N PRO A 216 2.73 7.28 -3.05
CA PRO A 216 1.49 7.82 -2.51
C PRO A 216 1.11 9.14 -3.18
N VAL A 217 -0.14 9.23 -3.65
CA VAL A 217 -0.78 10.44 -4.23
C VAL A 217 -0.17 10.92 -5.55
N LEU A 218 1.16 11.03 -5.63
CA LEU A 218 1.89 11.59 -6.77
C LEU A 218 2.06 10.56 -7.89
N ALA A 219 1.94 11.04 -9.12
CA ALA A 219 2.29 10.31 -10.33
C ALA A 219 3.63 10.78 -10.90
N GLY A 220 4.07 12.01 -10.59
CA GLY A 220 5.35 12.51 -11.04
C GLY A 220 5.97 13.59 -10.17
N TRP A 221 7.29 13.75 -10.32
CA TRP A 221 8.11 14.76 -9.67
C TRP A 221 9.25 15.19 -10.59
N ASN A 222 9.49 16.49 -10.69
CA ASN A 222 10.55 17.06 -11.53
C ASN A 222 11.57 17.92 -10.77
N GLY A 223 11.54 17.92 -9.43
CA GLY A 223 12.42 18.72 -8.57
C GLY A 223 11.83 20.04 -8.08
N TYR A 224 10.67 20.46 -8.60
CA TYR A 224 9.98 21.69 -8.17
C TYR A 224 8.46 21.48 -8.04
N GLU A 225 7.85 20.78 -9.01
CA GLU A 225 6.42 20.55 -9.09
C GLU A 225 6.06 19.09 -8.81
N ALA A 226 5.13 18.89 -7.87
CA ALA A 226 4.50 17.61 -7.60
C ALA A 226 3.27 17.44 -8.50
N LEU A 227 3.28 16.37 -9.28
CA LEU A 227 2.24 16.05 -10.26
C LEU A 227 1.41 14.87 -9.77
N ALA A 228 0.10 15.06 -9.67
CA ALA A 228 -0.86 13.96 -9.59
C ALA A 228 -1.59 13.83 -10.92
N ILE A 229 -1.72 12.60 -11.42
CA ILE A 229 -2.49 12.27 -12.63
C ILE A 229 -3.59 11.32 -12.21
N LYS A 230 -4.84 11.67 -12.55
CA LYS A 230 -6.06 10.95 -12.21
C LYS A 230 -6.95 10.84 -13.44
N SER A 231 -7.77 9.80 -13.48
CA SER A 231 -8.76 9.59 -14.54
C SER A 231 -10.14 9.36 -13.96
N MET A 232 -11.17 9.93 -14.56
CA MET A 232 -12.56 9.67 -14.19
C MET A 232 -13.42 9.57 -15.44
N ASP A 233 -14.14 8.46 -15.59
CA ASP A 233 -15.15 8.34 -16.63
C ASP A 233 -16.46 8.97 -16.14
N TRP A 234 -16.73 10.22 -16.52
CA TRP A 234 -17.95 10.92 -16.12
C TRP A 234 -19.23 10.42 -16.78
N THR A 235 -19.15 9.45 -17.70
CA THR A 235 -20.32 8.79 -18.29
C THR A 235 -20.89 7.71 -17.37
N ALA A 236 -20.14 7.26 -16.35
CA ALA A 236 -20.61 6.22 -15.44
C ALA A 236 -21.79 6.69 -14.56
N PRO A 237 -22.74 5.79 -14.21
CA PRO A 237 -23.93 6.12 -13.40
C PRO A 237 -23.62 6.80 -12.07
N SER A 238 -22.52 6.42 -11.41
CA SER A 238 -22.03 7.01 -10.15
C SER A 238 -21.71 8.51 -10.25
N TRP A 239 -21.48 9.02 -11.47
CA TRP A 239 -21.10 10.41 -11.76
C TRP A 239 -22.20 11.21 -12.46
N SER A 240 -23.44 10.72 -12.41
CA SER A 240 -24.62 11.35 -13.01
C SER A 240 -24.90 12.78 -12.50
N THR A 241 -24.30 13.21 -11.38
CA THR A 241 -24.48 14.55 -10.81
C THR A 241 -23.18 15.30 -10.61
N ALA A 242 -23.22 16.62 -10.87
CA ALA A 242 -22.08 17.51 -10.64
C ALA A 242 -21.57 17.51 -9.19
N SER A 243 -22.46 17.31 -8.20
CA SER A 243 -22.08 17.27 -6.78
C SER A 243 -21.27 16.02 -6.43
N ALA A 244 -21.62 14.85 -6.99
CA ALA A 244 -20.86 13.61 -6.82
C ALA A 244 -19.45 13.77 -7.38
N VAL A 245 -19.33 14.28 -8.61
CA VAL A 245 -18.04 14.56 -9.23
C VAL A 245 -17.26 15.61 -8.44
N LYS A 246 -17.90 16.70 -8.01
CA LYS A 246 -17.22 17.75 -7.23
C LYS A 246 -16.69 17.23 -5.91
N SER A 247 -17.46 16.43 -5.19
CA SER A 247 -17.01 15.79 -3.95
C SER A 247 -15.73 15.00 -4.19
N ARG A 248 -15.71 14.23 -5.28
CA ARG A 248 -14.56 13.42 -5.70
C ARG A 248 -13.34 14.27 -6.08
N VAL A 249 -13.52 15.29 -6.91
CA VAL A 249 -12.46 16.23 -7.31
C VAL A 249 -11.87 16.93 -6.08
N ASN A 250 -12.71 17.34 -5.13
CA ASN A 250 -12.26 17.97 -3.89
C ASN A 250 -11.41 17.03 -3.03
N GLN A 251 -11.71 15.73 -3.02
CA GLN A 251 -10.90 14.74 -2.33
C GLN A 251 -9.50 14.62 -2.96
N PHE A 252 -9.40 14.53 -4.29
CA PHE A 252 -8.11 14.53 -4.99
C PHE A 252 -7.29 15.79 -4.68
N VAL A 253 -7.94 16.96 -4.74
CA VAL A 253 -7.31 18.24 -4.43
C VAL A 253 -6.82 18.28 -2.99
N ASN A 254 -7.63 17.84 -2.02
CA ASN A 254 -7.25 17.83 -0.61
C ASN A 254 -6.08 16.88 -0.34
N ASN A 255 -6.10 15.67 -0.93
CA ASN A 255 -5.03 14.68 -0.79
C ASN A 255 -3.71 15.22 -1.34
N LEU A 256 -3.74 15.85 -2.52
CA LEU A 256 -2.55 16.48 -3.09
C LEU A 256 -2.09 17.68 -2.25
N ALA A 257 -3.02 18.52 -1.79
CA ALA A 257 -2.71 19.67 -0.94
C ALA A 257 -2.03 19.26 0.38
N ALA A 258 -2.41 18.13 0.97
CA ALA A 258 -1.80 17.57 2.17
C ALA A 258 -0.50 16.77 1.92
N CYS A 259 -0.18 16.42 0.67
CA CYS A 259 0.99 15.63 0.35
C CYS A 259 2.29 16.42 0.54
N GLU A 260 3.19 15.93 1.40
CA GLU A 260 4.53 16.52 1.60
C GLU A 260 5.64 15.77 0.86
N GLY A 261 5.35 14.58 0.33
CA GLY A 261 6.35 13.66 -0.22
C GLY A 261 6.90 12.69 0.84
N SER A 262 7.50 11.58 0.39
CA SER A 262 8.05 10.54 1.26
C SER A 262 9.58 10.39 1.15
N GLY A 263 10.22 11.03 0.17
CA GLY A 263 11.66 10.91 -0.12
C GLY A 263 12.10 9.60 -0.79
N ASP A 264 11.24 8.57 -0.84
CA ASP A 264 11.55 7.27 -1.45
C ASP A 264 11.42 7.34 -2.99
N GLY A 265 12.42 7.95 -3.64
CA GLY A 265 12.46 8.12 -5.11
C GLY A 265 11.60 9.27 -5.65
N GLY A 266 10.96 10.04 -4.76
CA GLY A 266 10.22 11.26 -5.05
C GLY A 266 10.62 12.40 -4.10
N PRO A 267 9.82 13.47 -3.98
CA PRO A 267 10.17 14.63 -3.16
C PRO A 267 10.26 14.26 -1.68
N SER A 268 11.25 14.83 -1.00
CA SER A 268 11.33 14.86 0.46
C SER A 268 10.37 15.92 1.02
N PRO A 269 9.91 15.77 2.29
CA PRO A 269 9.12 16.80 2.97
C PRO A 269 9.75 18.19 2.87
N GLY A 270 9.00 19.15 2.33
CA GLY A 270 9.43 20.54 2.15
C GLY A 270 10.06 20.87 0.79
N GLU A 271 10.31 19.89 -0.08
CA GLU A 271 10.86 20.15 -1.43
C GLU A 271 9.81 20.62 -2.44
N ILE A 272 8.54 20.33 -2.18
CA ILE A 272 7.43 20.63 -3.12
C ILE A 272 7.12 22.13 -3.11
N GLN A 273 7.31 22.79 -4.25
CA GLN A 273 7.07 24.23 -4.41
C GLN A 273 5.76 24.54 -5.12
N SER A 274 5.34 23.67 -6.05
CA SER A 274 4.02 23.74 -6.68
C SER A 274 3.38 22.36 -6.78
N LYS A 275 2.05 22.35 -6.84
CA LYS A 275 1.25 21.13 -6.92
C LYS A 275 0.25 21.22 -8.07
N ARG A 276 0.25 20.22 -8.93
CA ARG A 276 -0.66 20.16 -10.08
C ARG A 276 -1.39 18.83 -10.12
N LEU A 277 -2.70 18.90 -10.28
CA LEU A 277 -3.58 17.76 -10.49
C LEU A 277 -4.05 17.79 -11.94
N VAL A 278 -3.61 16.82 -12.73
CA VAL A 278 -4.15 16.54 -14.07
C VAL A 278 -5.27 15.52 -13.93
N LEU A 279 -6.50 15.95 -14.16
CA LEU A 279 -7.68 15.11 -14.19
C LEU A 279 -8.09 14.84 -15.65
N VAL A 280 -7.92 13.60 -16.08
CA VAL A 280 -8.26 13.13 -17.42
C VAL A 280 -9.70 12.60 -17.41
N ILE A 281 -10.50 13.06 -18.37
CA ILE A 281 -11.90 12.69 -18.56
C ILE A 281 -12.14 12.32 -20.02
N PRO A 282 -13.18 11.54 -20.34
CA PRO A 282 -13.53 11.32 -21.73
C PRO A 282 -14.11 12.60 -22.35
N ASP A 283 -14.10 12.67 -23.68
CA ASP A 283 -14.62 13.81 -24.44
C ASP A 283 -16.16 13.78 -24.63
N ASN A 284 -16.84 12.75 -24.13
CA ASN A 284 -18.31 12.67 -24.15
C ASN A 284 -18.97 13.93 -23.58
N GLU A 285 -20.10 14.30 -24.18
CA GLU A 285 -20.96 15.34 -23.64
C GLU A 285 -21.69 14.86 -22.39
N VAL A 286 -21.60 15.65 -21.32
CA VAL A 286 -22.27 15.37 -20.04
C VAL A 286 -23.17 16.54 -19.69
N ALA A 287 -24.46 16.30 -19.46
CA ALA A 287 -25.47 17.35 -19.36
C ALA A 287 -25.20 18.44 -18.29
N TRP A 288 -24.53 18.08 -17.19
CA TRP A 288 -24.20 19.01 -16.10
C TRP A 288 -22.85 19.72 -16.30
N LYS A 289 -22.02 19.27 -17.25
CA LYS A 289 -20.67 19.80 -17.52
C LYS A 289 -20.79 21.13 -18.25
N SER A 290 -20.27 22.20 -17.65
CA SER A 290 -20.20 23.52 -18.26
C SER A 290 -18.88 24.21 -17.94
N GLU A 291 -18.37 25.04 -18.84
CA GLU A 291 -17.09 25.73 -18.65
C GLU A 291 -17.07 26.59 -17.37
N GLY A 292 -18.17 27.27 -17.05
CA GLY A 292 -18.29 28.09 -15.84
C GLY A 292 -18.18 27.27 -14.55
N LEU A 293 -18.74 26.07 -14.53
CA LEU A 293 -18.63 25.14 -13.41
C LEU A 293 -17.21 24.58 -13.28
N LEU A 294 -16.58 24.20 -14.39
CA LEU A 294 -15.20 23.73 -14.36
C LEU A 294 -14.23 24.84 -13.92
N ALA A 295 -14.47 26.08 -14.35
CA ALA A 295 -13.70 27.25 -13.93
C ALA A 295 -13.81 27.51 -12.42
N SER A 296 -15.02 27.39 -11.84
CA SER A 296 -15.19 27.53 -10.39
C SER A 296 -14.42 26.45 -9.63
N TRP A 297 -14.42 25.20 -10.12
CA TRP A 297 -13.65 24.13 -9.50
C TRP A 297 -12.14 24.35 -9.58
N LYS A 298 -11.64 24.87 -10.70
CA LYS A 298 -10.23 25.26 -10.85
C LYS A 298 -9.84 26.37 -9.89
N ALA A 299 -10.69 27.38 -9.72
CA ALA A 299 -10.47 28.47 -8.76
C ALA A 299 -10.43 27.97 -7.31
N GLU A 300 -11.37 27.10 -6.92
CA GLU A 300 -11.39 26.50 -5.58
C GLU A 300 -10.16 25.64 -5.30
N ALA A 301 -9.68 24.88 -6.29
CA ALA A 301 -8.46 24.09 -6.14
C ALA A 301 -7.23 24.99 -5.95
N LEU A 302 -7.16 26.09 -6.70
CA LEU A 302 -6.07 27.05 -6.60
C LEU A 302 -5.99 27.70 -5.22
N LEU A 303 -7.13 27.98 -4.58
CA LEU A 303 -7.19 28.47 -3.19
C LEU A 303 -6.59 27.48 -2.18
N LYS A 304 -6.53 26.19 -2.52
CA LYS A 304 -5.89 25.12 -1.72
C LYS A 304 -4.44 24.86 -2.12
N GLY A 305 -3.86 25.72 -2.96
CA GLY A 305 -2.48 25.59 -3.44
C GLY A 305 -2.29 24.49 -4.50
N VAL A 306 -3.36 24.06 -5.17
CA VAL A 306 -3.32 23.03 -6.21
C VAL A 306 -3.83 23.59 -7.54
N THR A 307 -3.02 23.51 -8.59
CA THR A 307 -3.48 23.79 -9.95
C THR A 307 -4.24 22.60 -10.49
N LEU A 308 -5.56 22.74 -10.67
CA LEU A 308 -6.40 21.72 -11.31
C LEU A 308 -6.42 21.92 -12.83
N ASP A 309 -5.92 20.93 -13.55
CA ASP A 309 -5.89 20.86 -15.01
C ASP A 309 -6.81 19.72 -15.46
N ILE A 310 -7.93 20.03 -16.12
CA ILE A 310 -8.90 19.04 -16.59
C ILE A 310 -8.68 18.88 -18.09
N ARG A 311 -8.42 17.63 -18.52
CA ARG A 311 -8.09 17.31 -19.92
C ARG A 311 -9.03 16.25 -20.44
N GLU A 312 -9.55 16.49 -21.63
CA GLU A 312 -10.34 15.52 -22.37
C GLU A 312 -9.41 14.61 -23.18
N TYR A 313 -9.67 13.31 -23.16
CA TYR A 313 -8.87 12.32 -23.89
C TYR A 313 -9.69 11.06 -24.19
N GLY A 314 -9.99 10.82 -25.46
CA GLY A 314 -10.72 9.63 -25.94
C GLY A 314 -12.21 9.65 -25.60
N THR A 315 -12.99 8.85 -26.32
CA THR A 315 -14.43 8.69 -26.10
C THR A 315 -14.74 7.42 -25.30
N SER A 316 -15.61 7.51 -24.29
CA SER A 316 -16.09 6.35 -23.54
C SER A 316 -17.37 5.79 -24.17
N HIS A 317 -17.34 4.48 -24.46
CA HIS A 317 -18.50 3.68 -24.86
C HIS A 317 -18.92 2.69 -23.76
N ALA A 318 -18.30 2.75 -22.58
CA ALA A 318 -18.47 1.73 -21.53
C ALA A 318 -19.90 1.69 -20.95
N TYR A 319 -20.63 2.80 -21.04
CA TYR A 319 -21.96 2.97 -20.44
C TYR A 319 -23.03 3.45 -21.44
N GLU A 320 -22.75 3.36 -22.74
CA GLU A 320 -23.76 3.61 -23.76
C GLU A 320 -24.85 2.51 -23.72
N PRO A 321 -26.13 2.85 -23.89
CA PRO A 321 -27.18 1.84 -24.01
C PRO A 321 -26.90 0.98 -25.24
N ALA A 322 -26.89 -0.34 -25.08
CA ALA A 322 -26.81 -1.26 -26.21
C ALA A 322 -28.05 -1.09 -27.10
N ASP A 323 -27.82 -0.88 -28.39
CA ASP A 323 -28.86 -0.85 -29.44
C ASP A 323 -29.66 -2.16 -29.54
#